data_AF-A0A0K1EAF9-F1
#
_entry.id   AF-A0A0K1EAF9-F1
#
_cell.length_a   1.000
_cell.length_b   1.000
_cell.length_c   1.000
_cell.angle_alpha   90.00
_cell.angle_beta   90.00
_cell.angle_gamma   90.00
#
_symmetry.space_group_name_H-M   'P 1'
#
loop_
_entity.id
_entity.type
_entity.pdbx_description
1 polymer ?
#
loop_
_entity_poly.entity_id
_entity_poly.type
_entity_poly.pdbx_seq_one_letter_code
_entity_poly.pdbx_strand_id
1 'polypeptide(L)'
;MNKLKALLLMTMLGTLPAACGGAAASYCDLVCDCSGCNDNQYDECLTNTQAALDKAAIYDCGDEWDDLEECVFDEYSCRRGDFSLAVCFRELAEAEVCVHDRSDGMARLFSEYPIGF
;
A
#
# COMPACT_ATOMS: atom_id res chain seq x y z
N MET A 1 35.94 5.24 38.84
CA MET A 1 36.64 4.20 38.07
C MET A 1 35.70 3.01 37.93
N ASN A 2 35.31 2.71 36.69
CA ASN A 2 35.18 1.39 36.05
C ASN A 2 34.63 0.21 36.86
N LYS A 3 33.73 -0.67 36.38
CA LYS A 3 33.07 -0.97 35.11
C LYS A 3 32.00 -2.05 35.47
N LEU A 4 31.14 -2.41 34.51
CA LEU A 4 30.19 -3.55 34.53
C LEU A 4 28.74 -3.20 34.92
N LYS A 5 28.16 -2.30 34.13
CA LYS A 5 26.78 -2.46 33.68
C LYS A 5 26.76 -3.70 32.78
N ALA A 6 26.37 -4.85 33.34
CA ALA A 6 26.08 -6.04 32.55
C ALA A 6 24.73 -5.81 31.83
N LEU A 7 24.82 -5.13 30.67
CA LEU A 7 23.86 -5.26 29.60
C LEU A 7 23.83 -6.73 29.16
N LEU A 8 22.64 -7.34 29.15
CA LEU A 8 22.19 -8.28 28.11
C LEU A 8 20.73 -8.66 28.40
N LEU A 9 19.85 -7.67 28.26
CA LEU A 9 18.43 -7.86 28.01
C LEU A 9 18.23 -7.56 26.52
N MET A 10 18.72 -8.48 25.67
CA MET A 10 18.49 -8.42 24.23
C MET A 10 17.09 -8.98 23.97
N THR A 11 16.13 -8.06 24.10
CA THR A 11 14.94 -7.90 23.26
C THR A 11 14.53 -9.13 22.47
N MET A 12 13.40 -9.71 22.90
CA MET A 12 12.49 -10.46 22.02
C MET A 12 12.39 -9.71 20.68
N LEU A 13 12.90 -10.31 19.61
CA LEU A 13 12.40 -10.01 18.28
C LEU A 13 10.93 -10.41 18.33
N GLY A 14 10.06 -9.41 18.50
CA GLY A 14 8.66 -9.55 18.15
C GLY A 14 8.65 -9.90 16.67
N THR A 15 8.41 -11.17 16.36
CA THR A 15 7.84 -11.54 15.09
C THR A 15 6.53 -10.78 15.01
N LEU A 16 6.53 -9.66 14.30
CA LEU A 16 5.29 -9.08 13.80
C LEU A 16 4.58 -10.25 13.10
N PRO A 17 3.42 -10.71 13.59
CA PRO A 17 2.61 -11.55 12.75
C PRO A 17 2.26 -10.65 11.56
N ALA A 18 2.87 -10.91 10.40
CA ALA A 18 2.27 -10.55 9.15
C ALA A 18 0.87 -11.18 9.20
N ALA A 19 -0.13 -10.35 9.52
CA ALA A 19 -1.52 -10.76 9.46
C ALA A 19 -1.71 -11.36 8.07
N CYS A 20 -2.19 -12.60 8.00
CA CYS A 20 -2.34 -13.36 6.77
C CYS A 20 -3.51 -12.84 5.90
N GLY A 21 -3.51 -11.54 5.64
CA GLY A 21 -4.23 -10.80 4.61
C GLY A 21 -3.34 -9.60 4.31
N GLY A 22 -2.56 -9.68 3.22
CA GLY A 22 -1.60 -8.62 2.89
C GLY A 22 -2.30 -7.29 2.60
N ALA A 23 -1.55 -6.18 2.62
CA ALA A 23 -2.04 -4.86 2.21
C ALA A 23 -2.79 -4.91 0.87
N ALA A 24 -2.23 -5.63 -0.12
CA ALA A 24 -2.87 -5.86 -1.40
C ALA A 24 -4.24 -6.55 -1.30
N ALA A 25 -4.38 -7.57 -0.46
CA ALA A 25 -5.66 -8.26 -0.26
C ALA A 25 -6.68 -7.34 0.41
N SER A 26 -6.28 -6.61 1.44
CA SER A 26 -7.16 -5.69 2.15
C SER A 26 -7.67 -4.56 1.24
N TYR A 27 -6.80 -3.99 0.40
CA TYR A 27 -7.19 -3.02 -0.61
C TYR A 27 -8.15 -3.62 -1.65
N CYS A 28 -7.87 -4.83 -2.14
CA CYS A 28 -8.72 -5.46 -3.15
C CYS A 28 -10.07 -5.92 -2.62
N ASP A 29 -10.14 -6.38 -1.37
CA ASP A 29 -11.42 -6.65 -0.69
C ASP A 29 -12.26 -5.38 -0.63
N LEU A 30 -11.65 -4.24 -0.25
CA LEU A 30 -12.33 -2.95 -0.18
C LEU A 30 -12.90 -2.49 -1.55
N VAL A 31 -12.08 -2.59 -2.60
CA VAL A 31 -12.48 -2.25 -3.98
C VAL A 31 -13.60 -3.16 -4.45
N CYS A 32 -13.46 -4.47 -4.23
CA CYS A 32 -14.38 -5.46 -4.75
C CYS A 32 -15.69 -5.55 -3.98
N ASP A 33 -15.69 -5.27 -2.68
CA ASP A 33 -16.90 -5.08 -1.88
C ASP A 33 -17.71 -3.88 -2.37
N CYS A 34 -17.04 -2.84 -2.88
CA CYS A 34 -17.71 -1.71 -3.50
C CYS A 34 -18.22 -2.04 -4.91
N SER A 35 -17.32 -2.45 -5.80
CA SER A 35 -17.55 -2.50 -7.25
C SER A 35 -18.17 -3.81 -7.74
N GLY A 36 -18.19 -4.85 -6.91
CA GLY A 36 -18.74 -6.16 -7.27
C GLY A 36 -17.86 -6.93 -8.26
N CYS A 37 -16.60 -7.14 -7.91
CA CYS A 37 -15.65 -7.88 -8.75
C CYS A 37 -16.04 -9.34 -8.96
N ASN A 38 -15.64 -9.89 -10.11
CA ASN A 38 -15.47 -11.34 -10.28
C ASN A 38 -14.06 -11.79 -9.89
N ASP A 39 -13.84 -13.11 -9.84
CA ASP A 39 -12.56 -13.71 -9.43
C ASP A 39 -11.36 -13.19 -10.24
N ASN A 40 -11.49 -13.06 -11.57
CA ASN A 40 -10.40 -12.55 -12.41
C ASN A 40 -10.08 -11.08 -12.10
N GLN A 41 -11.09 -10.26 -11.83
CA GLN A 41 -10.91 -8.85 -11.46
C GLN A 41 -10.24 -8.71 -10.10
N TYR A 42 -10.59 -9.59 -9.15
CA TYR A 42 -9.93 -9.64 -7.85
C TYR A 42 -8.45 -10.06 -7.97
N ASP A 43 -8.16 -11.09 -8.77
CA ASP A 43 -6.79 -11.55 -9.02
C ASP A 43 -5.93 -10.48 -9.72
N GLU A 44 -6.52 -9.74 -10.67
CA GLU A 44 -5.86 -8.61 -11.32
C GLU A 44 -5.60 -7.48 -10.33
N CYS A 45 -6.56 -7.17 -9.45
CA CYS A 45 -6.36 -6.20 -8.38
C CYS A 45 -5.20 -6.59 -7.48
N LEU A 46 -5.14 -7.86 -7.04
CA LEU A 46 -4.05 -8.35 -6.19
C LEU A 46 -2.70 -8.19 -6.88
N THR A 47 -2.63 -8.57 -8.15
CA THR A 47 -1.39 -8.49 -8.95
C THR A 47 -0.94 -7.04 -9.10
N ASN A 48 -1.84 -6.13 -9.44
CA ASN A 48 -1.51 -4.72 -9.65
C ASN A 48 -1.13 -4.02 -8.35
N THR A 49 -1.83 -4.31 -7.25
CA THR A 49 -1.55 -3.72 -5.94
C THR A 49 -0.25 -4.25 -5.36
N GLN A 50 0.03 -5.56 -5.52
CA GLN A 50 1.32 -6.12 -5.13
C GLN A 50 2.47 -5.53 -5.95
N ALA A 51 2.28 -5.32 -7.26
CA ALA A 51 3.29 -4.66 -8.08
C ALA A 51 3.54 -3.20 -7.66
N ALA A 52 2.51 -2.49 -7.18
CA ALA A 52 2.66 -1.14 -6.66
C ALA A 52 3.44 -1.14 -5.33
N LEU A 53 3.10 -2.02 -4.40
CA LEU A 53 3.84 -2.25 -3.15
C LEU A 53 5.32 -2.58 -3.41
N ASP A 54 5.59 -3.50 -4.35
CA ASP A 54 6.94 -3.90 -4.70
C ASP A 54 7.74 -2.71 -5.28
N LYS A 55 7.12 -1.88 -6.13
CA LYS A 55 7.76 -0.66 -6.66
C LYS A 55 8.04 0.36 -5.55
N ALA A 56 7.06 0.62 -4.69
CA ALA A 56 7.24 1.52 -3.55
C ALA A 56 8.42 1.05 -2.68
N ALA A 57 8.50 -0.24 -2.36
CA ALA A 57 9.62 -0.82 -1.63
C ALA A 57 10.96 -0.73 -2.39
N ILE A 58 10.99 -1.03 -3.69
CA ILE A 58 12.21 -0.98 -4.53
C ILE A 58 12.80 0.44 -4.57
N TYR A 59 11.93 1.46 -4.65
CA TYR A 59 12.34 2.85 -4.73
C TYR A 59 12.36 3.55 -3.37
N ASP A 60 12.14 2.84 -2.26
CA ASP A 60 12.16 3.39 -0.90
C ASP A 60 11.10 4.50 -0.67
N CYS A 61 9.93 4.31 -1.28
CA CYS A 61 8.71 5.12 -1.15
C CYS A 61 7.65 4.45 -0.27
N GLY A 62 8.08 3.70 0.75
CA GLY A 62 7.17 2.96 1.63
C GLY A 62 6.30 3.88 2.49
N ASP A 63 6.86 5.00 2.96
CA ASP A 63 6.14 5.96 3.79
C ASP A 63 4.99 6.61 3.00
N GLU A 64 5.23 7.02 1.74
CA GLU A 64 4.17 7.59 0.90
C GLU A 64 3.10 6.56 0.52
N TRP A 65 3.47 5.28 0.44
CA TRP A 65 2.49 4.20 0.29
C TRP A 65 1.62 4.05 1.54
N ASP A 66 2.23 4.03 2.72
CA ASP A 66 1.52 3.89 4.00
C ASP A 66 0.53 5.06 4.21
N ASP A 67 0.93 6.30 3.87
CA ASP A 67 0.04 7.47 3.91
C ASP A 67 -1.16 7.33 2.96
N LEU A 68 -0.95 6.80 1.75
CA LEU A 68 -2.02 6.49 0.81
C LEU A 68 -2.94 5.41 1.39
N GLU A 69 -2.38 4.34 1.92
CA GLU A 69 -3.12 3.21 2.47
C GLU A 69 -4.01 3.64 3.67
N GLU A 70 -3.46 4.44 4.59
CA GLU A 70 -4.21 5.04 5.69
C GLU A 70 -5.40 5.86 5.17
N CYS A 71 -5.16 6.75 4.20
CA CYS A 71 -6.25 7.54 3.62
C CYS A 71 -7.30 6.64 2.95
N VAL A 72 -6.89 5.64 2.18
CA VAL A 72 -7.82 4.75 1.49
C VAL A 72 -8.71 4.03 2.49
N PHE A 73 -8.15 3.46 3.56
CA PHE A 73 -8.96 2.73 4.53
C PHE A 73 -9.88 3.60 5.36
N ASP A 74 -9.54 4.87 5.58
CA ASP A 74 -10.34 5.79 6.38
C ASP A 74 -11.35 6.62 5.55
N GLU A 75 -10.97 7.04 4.34
CA GLU A 75 -11.66 8.10 3.59
C GLU A 75 -12.11 7.72 2.17
N TYR A 76 -11.93 6.48 1.73
CA TYR A 76 -12.43 6.06 0.41
C TYR A 76 -13.94 6.33 0.28
N SER A 77 -14.37 6.53 -0.97
CA SER A 77 -15.79 6.66 -1.27
C SER A 77 -16.26 5.52 -2.17
N CYS A 78 -17.39 4.91 -1.80
CA CYS A 78 -18.11 3.96 -2.62
C CYS A 78 -19.48 4.51 -2.95
N ARG A 79 -19.76 4.79 -4.23
CA ARG A 79 -21.08 5.30 -4.66
C ARG A 79 -21.60 4.54 -5.86
N ARG A 80 -22.69 3.79 -5.68
CA ARG A 80 -23.33 2.99 -6.75
C ARG A 80 -22.37 2.01 -7.44
N GLY A 81 -21.47 1.41 -6.67
CA GLY A 81 -20.44 0.51 -7.19
C GLY A 81 -19.24 1.19 -7.83
N ASP A 82 -19.14 2.52 -7.71
CA ASP A 82 -17.96 3.28 -8.12
C ASP A 82 -17.06 3.51 -6.90
N PHE A 83 -15.94 2.80 -6.88
CA PHE A 83 -14.87 2.99 -5.91
C PHE A 83 -14.00 4.18 -6.33
N SER A 84 -13.83 5.16 -5.45
CA SER A 84 -13.08 6.37 -5.78
C SER A 84 -12.12 6.78 -4.67
N LEU A 85 -10.87 6.99 -5.09
CA LEU A 85 -9.78 7.58 -4.30
C LEU A 85 -9.73 9.11 -4.43
N ALA A 86 -10.80 9.78 -4.91
CA ALA A 86 -10.79 11.23 -5.10
C ALA A 86 -10.49 12.01 -3.81
N VAL A 87 -10.88 11.45 -2.66
CA VAL A 87 -10.58 12.03 -1.34
C VAL A 87 -9.08 11.89 -1.01
N CYS A 88 -8.46 10.78 -1.44
CA CYS A 88 -7.06 10.44 -1.24
C CYS A 88 -6.15 10.80 -2.42
N PHE A 89 -6.60 11.73 -3.28
CA PHE A 89 -5.85 12.08 -4.49
C PHE A 89 -4.48 12.67 -4.16
N ARG A 90 -4.35 13.35 -3.04
CA ARG A 90 -3.09 13.97 -2.61
C ARG A 90 -2.07 12.91 -2.27
N GLU A 91 -2.43 11.96 -1.41
CA GLU A 91 -1.58 10.87 -0.94
C GLU A 91 -1.20 9.96 -2.12
N LEU A 92 -2.16 9.68 -3.02
CA LEU A 92 -1.90 8.97 -4.26
C LEU A 92 -0.88 9.69 -5.14
N ALA A 93 -1.00 11.02 -5.28
CA ALA A 93 -0.07 11.81 -6.06
C ALA A 93 1.32 11.87 -5.41
N GLU A 94 1.40 11.96 -4.08
CA GLU A 94 2.65 11.92 -3.32
C GLU A 94 3.39 10.58 -3.53
N ALA A 95 2.68 9.46 -3.43
CA ALA A 95 3.24 8.13 -3.67
C ALA A 95 3.68 7.93 -5.14
N GLU A 96 2.87 8.39 -6.11
CA GLU A 96 3.21 8.35 -7.53
C GLU A 96 4.44 9.23 -7.84
N VAL A 97 4.50 10.44 -7.30
CA VAL A 97 5.65 11.35 -7.47
C VAL A 97 6.90 10.74 -6.86
N CYS A 98 6.83 10.12 -5.68
CA CYS A 98 7.98 9.47 -5.08
C CYS A 98 8.55 8.37 -6.00
N VAL A 99 7.70 7.44 -6.47
CA VAL A 99 8.14 6.35 -7.35
C VAL A 99 8.67 6.90 -8.67
N HIS A 100 8.00 7.89 -9.25
CA HIS A 100 8.44 8.53 -10.48
C HIS A 100 9.82 9.19 -10.30
N ASP A 101 10.00 10.04 -9.31
CA ASP A 101 11.25 10.79 -9.11
C ASP A 101 12.42 9.88 -8.72
N ARG A 102 12.19 8.89 -7.84
CA ARG A 102 13.24 7.97 -7.40
C ARG A 102 13.60 6.90 -8.43
N SER A 103 12.76 6.73 -9.46
CA SER A 103 13.06 5.91 -10.64
C SER A 103 13.58 6.72 -11.83
N ASP A 104 13.93 8.00 -11.65
CA ASP A 104 14.33 8.92 -12.74
C ASP A 104 13.29 8.97 -13.88
N GLY A 105 12.00 8.86 -13.53
CA GLY A 105 10.86 8.87 -14.44
C GLY A 105 10.62 7.56 -15.21
N MET A 106 11.30 6.47 -14.84
CA MET A 106 11.15 5.18 -15.53
C MET A 106 9.95 4.36 -15.03
N ALA A 107 9.52 4.58 -13.79
CA ALA A 107 8.43 3.84 -13.17
C ALA A 107 7.26 4.74 -12.78
N ARG A 108 6.10 4.09 -12.66
CA ARG A 108 4.87 4.62 -12.07
C ARG A 108 4.38 3.64 -11.03
N LEU A 109 3.78 4.13 -9.95
CA LEU A 109 3.31 3.29 -8.86
C LEU A 109 2.28 2.29 -9.42
N PHE A 110 1.26 2.80 -10.10
CA PHE A 110 0.30 2.00 -10.84
C PHE A 110 0.51 2.13 -12.36
N SER A 111 0.47 1.00 -13.08
CA SER A 111 0.61 1.00 -14.55
C SER A 111 -0.63 1.56 -15.24
N GLU A 112 -1.79 1.43 -14.62
CA GLU A 112 -3.07 2.02 -15.02
C GLU A 112 -3.63 2.78 -13.81
N TYR A 113 -4.53 3.76 -14.01
CA TYR A 113 -5.17 4.48 -12.90
C TYR A 113 -5.63 3.48 -11.82
N PRO A 114 -5.46 3.78 -10.51
CA PRO A 114 -5.85 2.87 -9.46
C PRO A 114 -7.32 2.49 -9.67
N ILE A 115 -7.45 1.23 -10.07
CA ILE A 115 -8.60 0.45 -10.49
C ILE A 115 -9.94 1.06 -10.04
N GLY A 116 -10.48 1.95 -10.88
CA GLY A 116 -11.92 2.13 -11.01
C GLY A 116 -12.36 1.24 -12.17
N PHE A 117 -13.10 0.17 -11.85
CA PHE A 117 -13.69 -0.72 -12.86
C PHE A 117 -14.85 -0.03 -13.61
#